data_AF-A0A914PTY7-F1
#
_entry.id   AF-A0A914PTY7-F1
#
_cell.length_a   1.000
_cell.length_b   1.000
_cell.length_c   1.000
_cell.angle_alpha   90.00
_cell.angle_beta   90.00
_cell.angle_gamma   90.00
#
_symmetry.space_group_name_H-M   'P 1'
#
loop_
_entity.id
_entity.type
_entity.pdbx_description
1 polymer ?
#
loop_
_entity_poly.entity_id
_entity_poly.type
_entity_poly.pdbx_seq_one_letter_code
_entity_poly.pdbx_strand_id
1 'polypeptide(L)'
;MPGNTPLNCLICGGISYGYHFGILACRACAAFFRRTVAENKTYKCKTNFECTVAKEDGLRNMCRACRYRKCEEFGMDKNDVQMNRDPIGKKEKQSNSPEPSSSTISTSSASSIITVNTRNQRETYTTSNPPISIIPYQNLNHLATLERLKQGYNIYRTSQKSLYKVLYPADIFSEENLQIVTHGEFVKMERGCISLLFSMINDFYLPFNQLEKDAKIMIFQNYNVRFNLLNGAFASYQKGPALPDSVFQLHYGQYMVPLNLRFVFVINLILGL
;
A
#
# COMPACT_ATOMS: atom_id res chain seq x y z
N MET A 1 -24.76 7.05 -17.74
CA MET A 1 -23.38 6.88 -18.25
C MET A 1 -22.53 8.02 -17.71
N PRO A 2 -21.55 7.79 -16.82
CA PRO A 2 -20.60 8.83 -16.42
C PRO A 2 -19.70 9.24 -17.60
N GLY A 3 -19.19 10.48 -17.58
CA GLY A 3 -18.56 11.12 -18.74
C GLY A 3 -17.25 10.49 -19.21
N ASN A 4 -17.09 10.39 -20.53
CA ASN A 4 -15.87 9.90 -21.20
C ASN A 4 -14.80 11.01 -21.28
N THR A 5 -14.42 11.59 -20.13
CA THR A 5 -13.41 12.66 -20.06
C THR A 5 -12.03 12.10 -20.47
N PRO A 6 -11.34 12.71 -21.45
CA PRO A 6 -10.02 12.23 -21.88
C PRO A 6 -8.98 12.44 -20.78
N LEU A 7 -8.21 11.40 -20.49
CA LEU A 7 -7.12 11.41 -19.50
C LEU A 7 -5.77 11.08 -20.17
N ASN A 8 -4.64 11.32 -19.50
CA ASN A 8 -3.31 11.11 -20.09
C ASN A 8 -2.76 9.69 -19.82
N CYS A 9 -2.29 9.01 -20.87
CA CYS A 9 -1.65 7.69 -20.79
C CYS A 9 -0.32 7.77 -20.04
N LEU A 10 -0.22 7.12 -18.88
CA LEU A 10 0.98 7.15 -18.02
C LEU A 10 2.27 6.74 -18.76
N ILE A 11 2.16 5.82 -19.72
CA ILE A 11 3.29 5.37 -20.55
C ILE A 11 3.82 6.46 -21.50
N CYS A 12 2.97 7.31 -22.08
CA CYS A 12 3.38 8.19 -23.19
C CYS A 12 2.63 9.53 -23.33
N GLY A 13 1.95 10.03 -22.31
CA GLY A 13 1.21 11.31 -22.31
C GLY A 13 -0.06 11.35 -23.17
N GLY A 14 -0.17 10.54 -24.21
CA GLY A 14 -1.28 10.58 -25.16
C GLY A 14 -2.64 10.18 -24.60
N ILE A 15 -3.71 10.73 -25.17
CA ILE A 15 -5.10 10.53 -24.72
C ILE A 15 -5.45 9.04 -24.50
N SER A 16 -6.00 8.76 -23.32
CA SER A 16 -6.67 7.54 -22.93
C SER A 16 -8.13 7.82 -22.57
N TYR A 17 -8.96 6.78 -22.73
CA TYR A 17 -10.39 6.78 -22.40
C TYR A 17 -10.74 5.69 -21.36
N GLY A 18 -9.73 5.16 -20.67
CA GLY A 18 -9.90 4.10 -19.67
C GLY A 18 -8.63 3.31 -19.37
N TYR A 19 -8.82 2.21 -18.64
CA TYR A 19 -7.76 1.33 -18.16
C TYR A 19 -7.52 0.15 -19.11
N HIS A 20 -6.26 -0.24 -19.27
CA HIS A 20 -5.81 -1.36 -20.08
C HIS A 20 -4.63 -2.06 -19.39
N PHE A 21 -4.75 -3.35 -19.07
CA PHE A 21 -3.73 -4.13 -18.34
C PHE A 21 -3.39 -3.47 -17.01
N GLY A 22 -4.35 -3.42 -16.08
CA GLY A 22 -4.22 -2.74 -14.78
C GLY A 22 -4.12 -1.20 -14.76
N ILE A 23 -3.68 -0.52 -15.83
CA ILE A 23 -3.30 0.92 -15.75
C ILE A 23 -4.02 1.84 -16.73
N LEU A 24 -4.02 3.15 -16.45
CA LEU A 24 -4.47 4.19 -17.39
C LEU A 24 -3.50 4.34 -18.58
N ALA A 25 -3.84 3.71 -19.71
CA ALA A 25 -2.98 3.74 -20.90
C ALA A 25 -3.79 3.80 -22.21
N CYS A 26 -3.28 4.58 -23.17
CA CYS A 26 -3.91 4.69 -24.48
C CYS A 26 -3.91 3.35 -25.24
N ARG A 27 -4.91 3.17 -26.12
CA ARG A 27 -5.10 1.94 -26.93
C ARG A 27 -3.83 1.48 -27.67
N ALA A 28 -2.96 2.40 -28.07
CA ALA A 28 -1.70 2.12 -28.75
C ALA A 28 -0.58 1.59 -27.83
N CYS A 29 -0.58 1.92 -26.54
CA CYS A 29 0.34 1.32 -25.56
C CYS A 29 -0.18 -0.04 -25.08
N ALA A 30 -1.49 -0.17 -24.90
CA ALA A 30 -2.15 -1.45 -24.65
C ALA A 30 -1.93 -2.47 -25.78
N ALA A 31 -2.13 -2.07 -27.04
CA ALA A 31 -1.87 -2.92 -28.21
C ALA A 31 -0.38 -3.11 -28.53
N PHE A 32 0.52 -2.38 -27.86
CA PHE A 32 1.95 -2.69 -27.83
C PHE A 32 2.21 -3.77 -26.78
N PHE A 33 1.86 -3.51 -25.51
CA PHE A 33 2.10 -4.41 -24.39
C PHE A 33 1.51 -5.81 -24.62
N ARG A 34 0.24 -5.92 -25.02
CA ARG A 34 -0.41 -7.20 -25.33
C ARG A 34 0.38 -8.05 -26.32
N ARG A 35 0.95 -7.42 -27.37
CA ARG A 35 1.79 -8.10 -28.37
C ARG A 35 3.16 -8.46 -27.83
N THR A 36 3.76 -7.60 -27.01
CA THR A 36 5.05 -7.91 -26.38
C THR A 36 4.94 -9.13 -25.47
N VAL A 37 3.88 -9.23 -24.67
CA VAL A 37 3.67 -10.37 -23.76
C VAL A 37 3.21 -11.62 -24.52
N ALA A 38 2.15 -11.55 -25.33
CA ALA A 38 1.60 -12.72 -26.03
C ALA A 38 2.56 -13.34 -27.06
N GLU A 39 3.48 -12.56 -27.62
CA GLU A 39 4.52 -13.05 -28.54
C GLU A 39 5.89 -13.20 -27.85
N ASN A 40 5.95 -13.10 -26.51
CA ASN A 40 7.13 -13.17 -25.64
C ASN A 40 8.37 -12.40 -26.17
N LYS A 41 8.19 -11.14 -26.55
CA LYS A 41 9.18 -10.34 -27.28
C LYS A 41 10.17 -9.62 -26.35
N THR A 42 11.38 -10.13 -26.30
CA THR A 42 12.53 -9.41 -25.73
C THR A 42 12.99 -8.28 -26.65
N TYR A 43 13.18 -7.07 -26.11
CA TYR A 43 13.76 -5.94 -26.83
C TYR A 43 15.08 -5.49 -26.18
N LYS A 44 16.10 -5.19 -27.00
CA LYS A 44 17.34 -4.56 -26.54
C LYS A 44 17.25 -3.04 -26.71
N CYS A 45 17.74 -2.29 -25.73
CA CYS A 45 17.97 -0.86 -25.89
C CYS A 45 19.27 -0.62 -26.68
N LYS A 46 19.40 0.54 -27.35
CA LYS A 46 20.65 1.00 -27.99
C LYS A 46 21.43 2.01 -27.14
N THR A 47 20.89 2.36 -25.98
CA THR A 47 21.44 3.29 -24.97
C THR A 47 21.10 2.75 -23.58
N ASN A 48 21.35 3.52 -22.51
CA ASN A 48 21.22 3.10 -21.11
C ASN A 48 19.76 3.05 -20.58
N PHE A 49 18.81 2.53 -21.38
CA PHE A 49 17.38 2.45 -21.08
C PHE A 49 16.63 3.78 -20.81
N GLU A 50 17.28 4.94 -20.92
CA GLU A 50 16.73 6.27 -20.59
C GLU A 50 15.90 6.92 -21.71
N CYS A 51 15.69 6.28 -22.87
CA CYS A 51 14.98 6.89 -24.00
C CYS A 51 13.56 7.40 -23.64
N THR A 52 13.28 8.66 -23.98
CA THR A 52 11.97 9.31 -23.84
C THR A 52 10.84 8.52 -24.51
N VAL A 53 9.73 8.36 -23.79
CA VAL A 53 8.51 7.68 -24.28
C VAL A 53 7.35 8.68 -24.24
N ALA A 54 7.07 9.35 -25.36
CA ALA A 54 6.03 10.37 -25.52
C ALA A 54 5.13 10.12 -26.74
N LYS A 55 3.98 10.79 -26.83
CA LYS A 55 3.06 10.69 -27.98
C LYS A 55 3.59 11.55 -29.14
N GLU A 56 4.10 12.74 -28.82
CA GLU A 56 4.76 13.66 -29.75
C GLU A 56 5.76 12.92 -30.66
N ASP A 57 5.77 13.31 -31.93
CA ASP A 57 6.70 12.90 -32.99
C ASP A 57 6.96 11.40 -33.11
N GLY A 58 6.01 10.59 -32.62
CA GLY A 58 6.13 9.14 -32.56
C GLY A 58 7.21 8.63 -31.60
N LEU A 59 7.75 9.45 -30.69
CA LEU A 59 8.90 9.14 -29.81
C LEU A 59 8.74 7.81 -29.05
N ARG A 60 7.54 7.48 -28.57
CA ARG A 60 7.19 6.16 -28.00
C ARG A 60 7.50 4.94 -28.88
N ASN A 61 7.79 5.11 -30.17
CA ASN A 61 8.16 4.04 -31.09
C ASN A 61 9.69 3.89 -31.24
N MET A 62 10.49 4.90 -30.84
CA MET A 62 11.95 4.94 -31.03
C MET A 62 12.67 3.81 -30.28
N CYS A 63 12.34 3.61 -28.99
CA CYS A 63 12.88 2.49 -28.22
C CYS A 63 11.78 1.60 -27.65
N ARG A 64 11.61 0.42 -28.26
CA ARG A 64 10.65 -0.61 -27.78
C ARG A 64 11.03 -1.16 -26.41
N ALA A 65 12.34 -1.23 -26.10
CA ALA A 65 12.82 -1.66 -24.79
C ALA A 65 12.41 -0.69 -23.68
N CYS A 66 12.68 0.62 -23.82
CA CYS A 66 12.29 1.62 -22.84
C CYS A 66 10.76 1.74 -22.70
N ARG A 67 10.01 1.62 -23.80
CA ARG A 67 8.55 1.59 -23.77
C ARG A 67 8.02 0.39 -22.99
N TYR A 68 8.61 -0.80 -23.17
CA TYR A 68 8.18 -2.00 -22.45
C TYR A 68 8.60 -1.99 -20.98
N ARG A 69 9.84 -1.59 -20.67
CA ARG A 69 10.30 -1.29 -19.31
C ARG A 69 9.30 -0.36 -18.60
N LYS A 70 8.93 0.75 -19.25
CA LYS A 70 7.94 1.70 -18.71
C LYS A 70 6.53 1.10 -18.57
N CYS A 71 6.12 0.16 -19.42
CA CYS A 71 4.88 -0.60 -19.21
C CYS A 71 4.95 -1.44 -17.93
N GLU A 72 6.04 -2.16 -17.70
CA GLU A 72 6.26 -2.99 -16.51
C GLU A 72 6.38 -2.15 -15.23
N GLU A 73 7.13 -1.05 -15.26
CA GLU A 73 7.34 -0.14 -14.13
C GLU A 73 6.08 0.58 -13.66
N PHE A 74 5.20 0.97 -14.58
CA PHE A 74 3.90 1.54 -14.23
C PHE A 74 2.87 0.48 -13.81
N GLY A 75 3.21 -0.82 -13.91
CA GLY A 75 2.37 -1.92 -13.42
C GLY A 75 1.40 -2.51 -14.44
N MET A 76 1.76 -2.56 -15.74
CA MET A 76 0.94 -3.31 -16.70
C MET A 76 0.99 -4.82 -16.42
N ASP A 77 -0.16 -5.41 -16.10
CA ASP A 77 -0.23 -6.83 -15.75
C ASP A 77 -0.16 -7.74 -16.99
N LYS A 78 0.79 -8.68 -16.97
CA LYS A 78 0.99 -9.72 -17.99
C LYS A 78 -0.10 -10.79 -17.93
N ASN A 79 -0.74 -10.99 -16.78
CA ASN A 79 -1.80 -11.99 -16.58
C ASN A 79 -3.13 -11.57 -17.23
N ASP A 80 -3.41 -10.26 -17.33
CA ASP A 80 -4.51 -9.69 -18.12
C ASP A 80 -4.37 -9.96 -19.63
N VAL A 81 -3.20 -10.46 -20.10
CA VAL A 81 -2.98 -10.85 -21.50
C VAL A 81 -3.40 -12.31 -21.70
N GLN A 82 -4.62 -12.50 -22.21
CA GLN A 82 -5.11 -13.80 -22.68
C GLN A 82 -4.19 -14.35 -23.78
N MET A 83 -3.38 -15.36 -23.45
CA MET A 83 -2.44 -16.02 -24.37
C MET A 83 -3.20 -16.86 -25.41
N ASN A 84 -4.20 -17.61 -24.93
CA ASN A 84 -5.08 -18.41 -25.76
C ASN A 84 -6.40 -17.66 -25.96
N ARG A 85 -6.94 -17.70 -27.19
CA ARG A 85 -8.34 -17.36 -27.45
C ARG A 85 -9.16 -18.64 -27.32
N ASP A 86 -9.73 -18.88 -26.15
CA ASP A 86 -10.63 -20.00 -25.96
C ASP A 86 -11.87 -19.86 -26.85
N PRO A 87 -12.27 -20.89 -27.62
CA PRO A 87 -13.59 -20.93 -28.24
C PRO A 87 -14.68 -21.00 -27.16
N ILE A 88 -15.88 -20.51 -27.48
CA ILE A 88 -16.90 -20.14 -26.47
C ILE A 88 -17.54 -21.38 -25.81
N GLY A 89 -16.93 -21.84 -24.72
CA GLY A 89 -17.53 -22.04 -23.39
C GLY A 89 -18.57 -23.16 -23.14
N LYS A 90 -18.34 -23.95 -22.09
CA LYS A 90 -19.36 -24.58 -21.22
C LYS A 90 -18.95 -24.42 -19.74
N LYS A 91 -19.89 -24.57 -18.80
CA LYS A 91 -19.71 -24.34 -17.34
C LYS A 91 -20.40 -25.40 -16.48
N GLU A 92 -19.72 -25.85 -15.42
CA GLU A 92 -20.25 -26.41 -14.15
C GLU A 92 -19.15 -26.12 -13.08
N LYS A 93 -19.43 -25.55 -11.88
CA LYS A 93 -20.19 -26.03 -10.68
C LYS A 93 -19.49 -27.19 -9.93
N GLN A 94 -19.40 -27.26 -8.58
CA GLN A 94 -19.40 -26.27 -7.47
C GLN A 94 -19.05 -27.00 -6.13
N SER A 95 -18.97 -26.28 -4.99
CA SER A 95 -18.99 -26.78 -3.56
C SER A 95 -17.72 -27.47 -2.99
N ASN A 96 -17.44 -27.56 -1.67
CA ASN A 96 -17.81 -26.77 -0.46
C ASN A 96 -16.82 -27.02 0.74
N SER A 97 -16.97 -26.27 1.85
CA SER A 97 -16.18 -26.22 3.13
C SER A 97 -16.53 -27.35 4.16
N PRO A 98 -16.20 -27.34 5.51
CA PRO A 98 -15.39 -26.43 6.38
C PRO A 98 -14.51 -27.06 7.55
N GLU A 99 -13.74 -26.21 8.27
CA GLU A 99 -13.29 -26.11 9.73
C GLU A 99 -13.30 -27.29 10.79
N PRO A 100 -12.87 -27.14 12.09
CA PRO A 100 -12.19 -26.07 12.89
C PRO A 100 -10.86 -26.56 13.59
N SER A 101 -10.34 -26.31 14.83
CA SER A 101 -10.59 -25.48 16.07
C SER A 101 -9.36 -25.44 17.04
N SER A 102 -9.24 -24.41 17.92
CA SER A 102 -8.68 -24.32 19.34
C SER A 102 -7.45 -25.13 19.84
N SER A 103 -6.59 -24.71 20.80
CA SER A 103 -6.33 -23.45 21.57
C SER A 103 -4.83 -23.41 22.04
N THR A 104 -4.25 -22.99 23.21
CA THR A 104 -4.66 -22.62 24.60
C THR A 104 -3.70 -21.55 25.24
N ILE A 105 -3.05 -21.75 26.40
CA ILE A 105 -2.25 -20.78 27.25
C ILE A 105 -1.18 -21.58 28.10
N SER A 106 -0.20 -21.15 28.94
CA SER A 106 0.08 -19.95 29.80
C SER A 106 1.59 -19.80 30.25
N THR A 107 1.99 -18.58 30.69
CA THR A 107 3.05 -18.22 31.72
C THR A 107 4.55 -18.58 31.51
N SER A 108 5.59 -17.85 32.01
CA SER A 108 5.74 -16.59 32.80
C SER A 108 7.20 -16.03 32.84
N SER A 109 7.38 -14.74 33.23
CA SER A 109 8.63 -14.06 33.76
C SER A 109 9.89 -13.92 32.86
N ALA A 110 10.81 -12.94 33.01
CA ALA A 110 10.82 -11.57 33.61
C ALA A 110 12.14 -10.80 33.22
N SER A 111 12.22 -9.47 33.46
CA SER A 111 13.44 -8.60 33.41
C SER A 111 14.08 -8.30 32.02
N SER A 112 14.77 -7.17 31.72
CA SER A 112 14.96 -5.86 32.40
C SER A 112 15.62 -4.79 31.48
N ILE A 113 15.17 -3.51 31.57
CA ILE A 113 15.93 -2.21 31.43
C ILE A 113 16.64 -1.95 30.05
N ILE A 114 16.52 -0.79 29.37
CA ILE A 114 17.15 0.54 29.60
C ILE A 114 16.29 1.69 29.02
N THR A 115 16.32 2.86 29.66
CA THR A 115 15.68 4.11 29.22
C THR A 115 16.69 5.08 28.59
N VAL A 116 16.31 5.79 27.51
CA VAL A 116 16.92 7.08 27.13
C VAL A 116 15.82 8.12 26.96
N ASN A 117 16.07 9.36 27.40
CA ASN A 117 15.08 10.42 27.56
C ASN A 117 15.68 11.78 27.16
N THR A 118 15.07 12.47 26.19
CA THR A 118 15.42 13.84 25.82
C THR A 118 14.15 14.70 25.78
N ARG A 119 14.17 15.83 26.49
CA ARG A 119 13.00 16.70 26.67
C ARG A 119 12.97 17.83 25.63
N ASN A 120 11.78 17.97 25.04
CA ASN A 120 11.04 19.21 24.76
C ASN A 120 11.80 20.55 24.64
N GLN A 121 11.46 21.27 23.56
CA GLN A 121 10.95 22.65 23.71
C GLN A 121 9.53 22.71 23.12
N ARG A 122 8.79 23.80 23.39
CA ARG A 122 7.35 23.99 23.11
C ARG A 122 7.10 25.40 22.50
N GLU A 123 5.91 25.95 22.22
CA GLU A 123 4.47 25.52 22.16
C GLU A 123 3.96 25.79 20.70
N THR A 124 2.69 25.68 20.26
CA THR A 124 1.35 25.70 20.90
C THR A 124 0.34 24.93 20.01
N TYR A 125 -0.92 24.78 20.44
CA TYR A 125 -1.97 24.05 19.72
C TYR A 125 -3.30 24.81 19.64
N THR A 126 -4.03 24.67 18.52
CA THR A 126 -5.48 24.95 18.42
C THR A 126 -6.20 23.97 17.49
N THR A 127 -6.25 22.69 17.87
CA THR A 127 -7.34 21.79 17.43
C THR A 127 -7.58 20.71 18.48
N SER A 128 -8.85 20.32 18.69
CA SER A 128 -9.28 19.53 19.83
C SER A 128 -8.96 18.03 19.70
N ASN A 129 -7.83 17.62 20.27
CA ASN A 129 -7.65 16.30 20.87
C ASN A 129 -6.89 16.47 22.19
N PRO A 130 -7.24 15.73 23.27
CA PRO A 130 -6.47 15.81 24.51
C PRO A 130 -5.05 15.31 24.26
N PRO A 131 -4.00 15.98 24.79
CA PRO A 131 -2.63 15.53 24.62
C PRO A 131 -2.45 14.17 25.30
N ILE A 132 -2.22 13.14 24.51
CA ILE A 132 -2.02 11.78 25.00
C ILE A 132 -0.75 11.77 25.85
N SER A 133 -0.92 11.61 27.15
CA SER A 133 0.18 11.29 28.05
C SER A 133 0.77 9.95 27.61
N ILE A 134 1.99 9.98 27.07
CA ILE A 134 2.75 8.77 26.76
C ILE A 134 3.15 8.15 28.11
N ILE A 135 2.27 7.30 28.63
CA ILE A 135 2.53 6.54 29.87
C ILE A 135 3.80 5.71 29.63
N PRO A 136 4.83 5.82 30.50
CA PRO A 136 6.05 5.04 30.36
C PRO A 136 5.76 3.55 30.24
N TYR A 137 6.49 2.87 29.34
CA TYR A 137 6.34 1.44 29.04
C TYR A 137 6.20 0.55 30.28
N GLN A 138 6.90 0.93 31.36
CA GLN A 138 6.89 0.32 32.69
C GLN A 138 5.50 0.14 33.33
N ASN A 139 4.47 0.91 32.92
CA ASN A 139 3.10 0.81 33.46
C ASN A 139 2.08 0.16 32.50
N LEU A 140 2.48 -0.28 31.29
CA LEU A 140 1.56 -0.86 30.31
C LEU A 140 0.76 -2.05 30.85
N ASN A 141 1.34 -2.86 31.75
CA ASN A 141 0.69 -4.04 32.32
C ASN A 141 -0.58 -3.72 33.13
N HIS A 142 -0.64 -2.54 33.77
CA HIS A 142 -1.78 -2.11 34.59
C HIS A 142 -2.94 -1.51 33.78
N LEU A 143 -2.73 -1.21 32.50
CA LEU A 143 -3.79 -0.70 31.61
C LEU A 143 -4.72 -1.82 31.12
N ALA A 144 -5.94 -1.44 30.73
CA ALA A 144 -6.80 -2.33 29.95
C ALA A 144 -6.18 -2.58 28.56
N THR A 145 -6.40 -3.76 27.97
CA THR A 145 -5.82 -4.12 26.65
C THR A 145 -6.21 -3.13 25.56
N LEU A 146 -7.42 -2.58 25.58
CA LEU A 146 -7.86 -1.56 24.61
C LEU A 146 -7.05 -0.26 24.73
N GLU A 147 -6.73 0.19 25.95
CA GLU A 147 -5.95 1.41 26.16
C GLU A 147 -4.46 1.21 25.80
N ARG A 148 -3.89 0.02 26.03
CA ARG A 148 -2.57 -0.33 25.47
C ARG A 148 -2.57 -0.25 23.94
N LEU A 149 -3.51 -0.93 23.28
CA LEU A 149 -3.62 -0.97 21.82
C LEU A 149 -3.80 0.44 21.22
N LYS A 150 -4.61 1.27 21.87
CA LYS A 150 -4.81 2.69 21.53
C LYS A 150 -3.54 3.52 21.70
N GLN A 151 -2.78 3.35 22.78
CA GLN A 151 -1.47 4.00 22.96
C GLN A 151 -0.48 3.58 21.86
N GLY A 152 -0.39 2.28 21.57
CA GLY A 152 0.44 1.75 20.48
C GLY A 152 0.03 2.31 19.11
N TYR A 153 -1.26 2.33 18.81
CA TYR A 153 -1.78 2.87 17.54
C TYR A 153 -1.47 4.36 17.36
N ASN A 154 -1.57 5.16 18.42
CA ASN A 154 -1.18 6.58 18.38
C ASN A 154 0.32 6.76 18.08
N ILE A 155 1.17 5.88 18.62
CA ILE A 155 2.61 5.84 18.31
C ILE A 155 2.84 5.40 16.86
N TYR A 156 2.17 4.35 16.38
CA TYR A 156 2.22 3.91 14.98
C TYR A 156 1.85 5.05 14.01
N ARG A 157 0.73 5.76 14.26
CA ARG A 157 0.27 6.87 13.42
C ARG A 157 1.26 8.05 13.41
N THR A 158 1.86 8.35 14.56
CA THR A 158 2.88 9.41 14.69
C THR A 158 4.16 9.02 13.92
N SER A 159 4.67 7.81 14.14
CA SER A 159 5.85 7.28 13.45
C SER A 159 5.62 7.12 11.95
N GLN A 160 4.39 6.84 11.49
CA GLN A 160 4.02 6.81 10.08
C GLN A 160 4.07 8.21 9.44
N LYS A 161 3.62 9.28 10.13
CA LYS A 161 3.81 10.66 9.66
C LYS A 161 5.30 11.04 9.58
N SER A 162 6.11 10.62 10.56
CA SER A 162 7.57 10.83 10.53
C SER A 162 8.26 10.07 9.39
N LEU A 163 7.91 8.80 9.19
CA LEU A 163 8.42 7.96 8.10
C LEU A 163 8.09 8.57 6.73
N TYR A 164 6.87 9.07 6.54
CA TYR A 164 6.49 9.76 5.31
C TYR A 164 7.39 10.97 5.05
N LYS A 165 7.61 11.85 6.04
CA LYS A 165 8.49 13.03 5.90
C LYS A 165 9.96 12.67 5.61
N VAL A 166 10.44 11.50 6.04
CA VAL A 166 11.78 11.00 5.71
C VAL A 166 11.84 10.42 4.28
N LEU A 167 10.81 9.69 3.85
CA LEU A 167 10.76 9.08 2.52
C LEU A 167 10.38 10.06 1.40
N TYR A 168 9.71 11.16 1.74
CA TYR A 168 9.18 12.20 0.87
C TYR A 168 9.51 13.61 1.41
N PRO A 169 10.81 14.00 1.45
CA PRO A 169 11.23 15.27 2.07
C PRO A 169 10.76 16.52 1.30
N ALA A 170 10.45 16.40 0.00
CA ALA A 170 9.82 17.47 -0.78
C ALA A 170 8.40 17.81 -0.26
N ASP A 171 7.71 16.82 0.33
CA ASP A 171 6.32 16.93 0.76
C ASP A 171 6.17 17.32 2.25
N ILE A 172 7.25 17.78 2.88
CA ILE A 172 7.25 18.23 4.28
C ILE A 172 6.32 19.43 4.51
N PHE A 173 6.15 20.27 3.47
CA PHE A 173 5.35 21.50 3.48
C PHE A 173 4.01 21.39 2.74
N SER A 174 3.70 20.24 2.11
CA SER A 174 2.50 20.03 1.30
C SER A 174 1.40 19.26 2.04
N GLU A 175 1.16 19.56 3.34
CA GLU A 175 0.31 18.74 4.22
C GLU A 175 -1.17 18.58 3.79
N GLU A 176 -1.62 19.35 2.79
CA GLU A 176 -2.96 19.30 2.19
C GLU A 176 -3.03 18.59 0.83
N ASN A 177 -1.90 18.32 0.16
CA ASN A 177 -1.91 17.74 -1.19
C ASN A 177 -2.28 16.25 -1.19
N LEU A 178 -3.26 15.88 -2.02
CA LEU A 178 -3.67 14.50 -2.24
C LEU A 178 -2.72 13.81 -3.23
N GLN A 179 -1.57 13.31 -2.74
CA GLN A 179 -0.64 12.51 -3.54
C GLN A 179 -1.28 11.15 -3.89
N ILE A 180 -1.77 11.01 -5.13
CA ILE A 180 -2.16 9.72 -5.70
C ILE A 180 -0.89 8.95 -6.05
N VAL A 181 -0.62 7.86 -5.33
CA VAL A 181 0.65 7.10 -5.45
C VAL A 181 0.58 5.92 -6.41
N THR A 182 1.72 5.60 -7.02
CA THR A 182 1.94 4.34 -7.74
C THR A 182 2.12 3.15 -6.78
N HIS A 183 2.02 1.93 -7.31
CA HIS A 183 2.30 0.71 -6.54
C HIS A 183 3.73 0.68 -5.96
N GLY A 184 4.72 1.21 -6.68
CA GLY A 184 6.11 1.28 -6.21
C GLY A 184 6.27 2.23 -5.01
N GLU A 185 5.59 3.37 -5.03
CA GLU A 185 5.57 4.34 -3.91
C GLU A 185 4.80 3.82 -2.70
N PHE A 186 3.70 3.09 -2.92
CA PHE A 186 3.00 2.36 -1.85
C PHE A 186 3.94 1.33 -1.20
N VAL A 187 4.56 0.43 -1.98
CA VAL A 187 5.47 -0.60 -1.45
C VAL A 187 6.70 0.01 -0.75
N LYS A 188 7.20 1.17 -1.22
CA LYS A 188 8.27 1.93 -0.54
C LYS A 188 7.86 2.36 0.88
N MET A 189 6.62 2.79 1.07
CA MET A 189 6.08 3.22 2.36
C MET A 189 5.68 2.03 3.25
N GLU A 190 4.99 1.04 2.69
CA GLU A 190 4.52 -0.15 3.40
C GLU A 190 5.68 -0.95 4.01
N ARG A 191 6.81 -1.08 3.32
CA ARG A 191 8.02 -1.74 3.87
C ARG A 191 8.51 -1.14 5.18
N GLY A 192 8.35 0.17 5.39
CA GLY A 192 8.63 0.82 6.67
C GLY A 192 7.46 0.71 7.66
N CYS A 193 6.22 0.75 7.16
CA CYS A 193 5.02 0.59 7.98
C CYS A 193 4.92 -0.80 8.61
N ILE A 194 5.38 -1.86 7.94
CA ILE A 194 5.47 -3.23 8.47
C ILE A 194 6.28 -3.27 9.76
N SER A 195 7.46 -2.64 9.81
CA SER A 195 8.27 -2.60 11.03
C SER A 195 7.59 -1.82 12.15
N LEU A 196 6.96 -0.68 11.84
CA LEU A 196 6.20 0.11 12.80
C LEU A 196 4.98 -0.67 13.35
N LEU A 197 4.31 -1.45 12.51
CA LEU A 197 3.18 -2.29 12.88
C LEU A 197 3.63 -3.46 13.75
N PHE A 198 4.79 -4.07 13.43
CA PHE A 198 5.35 -5.14 14.25
C PHE A 198 5.67 -4.66 15.67
N SER A 199 6.34 -3.51 15.82
CA SER A 199 6.54 -2.87 17.14
C SER A 199 5.20 -2.56 17.82
N MET A 200 4.22 -1.98 17.11
CA MET A 200 2.90 -1.68 17.68
C MET A 200 2.24 -2.93 18.30
N ILE A 201 2.27 -4.07 17.63
CA ILE A 201 1.65 -5.31 18.14
C ILE A 201 2.53 -5.95 19.21
N ASN A 202 3.85 -6.08 18.96
CA ASN A 202 4.78 -6.70 19.89
C ASN A 202 4.88 -5.96 21.22
N ASP A 203 4.78 -4.63 21.23
CA ASP A 203 5.08 -3.81 22.40
C ASP A 203 3.81 -3.42 23.19
N PHE A 204 2.63 -3.46 22.55
CA PHE A 204 1.36 -3.05 23.16
C PHE A 204 0.29 -4.15 23.22
N TYR A 205 0.42 -5.25 22.46
CA TYR A 205 -0.44 -6.42 22.56
C TYR A 205 0.29 -7.60 23.22
N LEU A 206 0.31 -7.58 24.56
CA LEU A 206 1.03 -8.54 25.42
C LEU A 206 0.82 -10.03 25.05
N PRO A 207 -0.38 -10.52 24.63
CA PRO A 207 -0.54 -11.90 24.20
C PRO A 207 0.29 -12.27 22.96
N PHE A 208 0.52 -11.32 22.03
CA PHE A 208 1.40 -11.54 20.88
C PHE A 208 2.88 -11.39 21.27
N ASN A 209 3.23 -10.49 22.20
CA ASN A 209 4.60 -10.36 22.72
C ASN A 209 5.18 -11.70 23.21
N GLN A 210 4.34 -12.51 23.86
CA GLN A 210 4.69 -13.80 24.47
C GLN A 210 4.79 -14.97 23.48
N LEU A 211 4.42 -14.79 22.21
CA LEU A 211 4.47 -15.85 21.20
C LEU A 211 5.89 -16.15 20.72
N GLU A 212 6.10 -17.42 20.36
CA GLU A 212 7.30 -17.84 19.63
C GLU A 212 7.39 -17.19 18.23
N LYS A 213 8.61 -17.15 17.70
CA LYS A 213 8.95 -16.44 16.45
C LYS A 213 8.04 -16.81 15.28
N ASP A 214 7.79 -18.10 15.06
CA ASP A 214 7.10 -18.56 13.86
C ASP A 214 5.58 -18.37 13.98
N ALA A 215 5.04 -18.46 15.19
CA ALA A 215 3.66 -18.04 15.51
C ALA A 215 3.49 -16.52 15.34
N LYS A 216 4.47 -15.71 15.75
CA LYS A 216 4.48 -14.25 15.47
C LYS A 216 4.44 -13.97 13.97
N ILE A 217 5.27 -14.64 13.17
CA ILE A 217 5.30 -14.46 11.70
C ILE A 217 3.93 -14.82 11.09
N MET A 218 3.40 -16.00 11.38
CA MET A 218 2.14 -16.50 10.82
C MET A 218 0.94 -15.60 11.15
N ILE A 219 0.84 -15.13 12.40
CA ILE A 219 -0.21 -14.21 12.83
C ILE A 219 0.00 -12.81 12.25
N PHE A 220 1.25 -12.32 12.18
CA PHE A 220 1.56 -11.00 11.65
C PHE A 220 1.20 -10.88 10.16
N GLN A 221 1.60 -11.84 9.32
CA GLN A 221 1.24 -11.86 7.88
C GLN A 221 -0.29 -11.84 7.69
N ASN A 222 -1.01 -12.65 8.49
CA ASN A 222 -2.47 -12.66 8.48
C ASN A 222 -3.10 -11.34 8.97
N TYR A 223 -2.46 -10.64 9.90
CA TYR A 223 -2.97 -9.42 10.48
C TYR A 223 -2.66 -8.18 9.63
N ASN A 224 -1.48 -8.10 9.01
CA ASN A 224 -0.98 -6.92 8.27
C ASN A 224 -1.99 -6.42 7.24
N VAL A 225 -2.43 -7.30 6.34
CA VAL A 225 -3.39 -6.97 5.26
C VAL A 225 -4.73 -6.48 5.82
N ARG A 226 -5.21 -7.09 6.90
CA ARG A 226 -6.48 -6.75 7.56
C ARG A 226 -6.37 -5.40 8.30
N PHE A 227 -5.26 -5.17 9.00
CA PHE A 227 -4.97 -3.92 9.68
C PHE A 227 -4.85 -2.75 8.69
N ASN A 228 -4.09 -2.91 7.61
CA ASN A 228 -3.91 -1.85 6.62
C ASN A 228 -5.23 -1.44 5.95
N LEU A 229 -6.13 -2.39 5.66
CA LEU A 229 -7.50 -2.08 5.19
C LEU A 229 -8.28 -1.23 6.21
N LEU A 230 -8.29 -1.62 7.49
CA LEU A 230 -9.03 -0.93 8.55
C LEU A 230 -8.42 0.43 8.89
N ASN A 231 -7.08 0.53 8.96
CA ASN A 231 -6.35 1.78 9.18
C ASN A 231 -6.57 2.77 8.02
N GLY A 232 -6.57 2.31 6.77
CA GLY A 232 -6.85 3.14 5.60
C GLY A 232 -8.29 3.64 5.58
N ALA A 233 -9.26 2.77 5.88
CA ALA A 233 -10.68 3.13 5.96
C ALA A 233 -10.94 4.15 7.09
N PHE A 234 -10.38 3.91 8.29
CA PHE A 234 -10.47 4.84 9.42
C PHE A 234 -9.80 6.18 9.14
N ALA A 235 -8.61 6.18 8.50
CA ALA A 235 -7.92 7.41 8.12
C ALA A 235 -8.70 8.23 7.08
N SER A 236 -9.30 7.54 6.10
CA SER A 236 -10.20 8.16 5.12
C SER A 236 -11.42 8.79 5.79
N TYR A 237 -12.05 8.07 6.73
CA TYR A 237 -13.14 8.60 7.55
C TYR A 237 -12.72 9.82 8.40
N GLN A 238 -11.52 9.80 9.00
CA GLN A 238 -10.97 10.94 9.76
C GLN A 238 -10.74 12.20 8.91
N LYS A 239 -10.55 12.08 7.58
CA LYS A 239 -10.49 13.23 6.67
C LYS A 239 -11.89 13.79 6.33
N GLY A 240 -12.96 13.01 6.50
CA GLY A 240 -14.33 13.43 6.26
C GLY A 240 -14.56 13.97 4.83
N PRO A 241 -15.45 14.95 4.63
CA PRO A 241 -15.79 15.46 3.29
C PRO A 241 -14.68 16.27 2.60
N ALA A 242 -13.50 16.43 3.24
CA ALA A 242 -12.32 16.99 2.58
C ALA A 242 -11.59 15.95 1.69
N LEU A 243 -11.94 14.66 1.78
CA LEU A 243 -11.48 13.62 0.86
C LEU A 243 -12.57 13.36 -0.18
N PRO A 244 -12.29 13.45 -1.50
CA PRO A 244 -13.30 13.15 -2.53
C PRO A 244 -13.74 11.68 -2.48
N ASP A 245 -15.02 11.40 -2.73
CA ASP A 245 -15.61 10.03 -2.71
C ASP A 245 -14.84 9.00 -3.55
N SER A 246 -14.14 9.47 -4.59
CA SER A 246 -13.29 8.66 -5.46
C SER A 246 -11.84 8.54 -4.98
N VAL A 247 -11.55 8.76 -3.69
CA VAL A 247 -10.20 8.67 -3.10
C VAL A 247 -10.24 7.96 -1.74
N PHE A 248 -9.25 7.11 -1.50
CA PHE A 248 -9.04 6.34 -0.26
C PHE A 248 -7.60 6.55 0.21
N GLN A 249 -7.39 6.70 1.52
CA GLN A 249 -6.07 6.84 2.11
C GLN A 249 -5.43 5.47 2.41
N LEU A 250 -4.20 5.25 1.96
CA LEU A 250 -3.43 4.03 2.24
C LEU A 250 -2.58 4.19 3.52
N HIS A 251 -1.71 5.21 3.51
CA HIS A 251 -0.83 5.58 4.62
C HIS A 251 -0.89 7.09 4.83
N TYR A 252 -0.20 7.63 5.83
CA TYR A 252 -0.02 9.09 5.92
C TYR A 252 0.52 9.65 4.59
N GLY A 253 -0.10 10.73 4.09
CA GLY A 253 0.27 11.40 2.83
C GLY A 253 -0.08 10.64 1.54
N GLN A 254 -0.28 9.33 1.58
CA GLN A 254 -0.47 8.50 0.39
C GLN A 254 -1.93 8.10 0.16
N TYR A 255 -2.44 8.39 -1.03
CA TYR A 255 -3.82 8.15 -1.43
C TYR A 255 -3.91 7.34 -2.73
N MET A 256 -5.08 6.72 -2.95
CA MET A 256 -5.39 5.97 -4.17
C MET A 256 -6.85 6.20 -4.58
N VAL A 257 -7.18 5.99 -5.85
CA VAL A 257 -8.59 5.95 -6.30
C VAL A 257 -9.17 4.53 -6.11
N PRO A 258 -10.47 4.35 -5.76
CA PRO A 258 -11.07 3.02 -5.56
C PRO A 258 -11.02 2.07 -6.75
N LEU A 259 -10.84 2.56 -7.98
CA LEU A 259 -10.55 1.70 -9.15
C LEU A 259 -9.24 0.91 -8.99
N ASN A 260 -8.28 1.44 -8.23
CA ASN A 260 -7.00 0.79 -7.95
C ASN A 260 -7.06 -0.11 -6.69
N LEU A 261 -8.11 -0.01 -5.85
CA LEU A 261 -8.17 -0.71 -4.55
C LEU A 261 -8.02 -2.23 -4.69
N ARG A 262 -8.67 -2.80 -5.72
CA ARG A 262 -8.62 -4.24 -6.00
C ARG A 262 -7.20 -4.75 -6.24
N PHE A 263 -6.31 -3.95 -6.83
CA PHE A 263 -4.94 -4.38 -7.13
C PHE A 263 -4.08 -4.44 -5.86
N VAL A 264 -4.12 -3.42 -5.00
CA VAL A 264 -3.33 -3.42 -3.74
C VAL A 264 -3.75 -4.57 -2.83
N PHE A 265 -5.06 -4.80 -2.66
CA PHE A 265 -5.52 -5.87 -1.77
C PHE A 265 -5.36 -7.28 -2.35
N VAL A 266 -5.43 -7.47 -3.67
CA VAL A 266 -5.11 -8.77 -4.29
C VAL A 266 -3.62 -9.08 -4.23
N ILE A 267 -2.73 -8.09 -4.41
CA ILE A 267 -1.28 -8.29 -4.34
C ILE A 267 -0.85 -8.69 -2.92
N ASN A 268 -1.34 -8.01 -1.88
CA ASN A 268 -1.04 -8.39 -0.49
C ASN A 268 -1.60 -9.79 -0.13
N LEU A 269 -2.73 -10.20 -0.72
CA LEU A 269 -3.28 -11.55 -0.53
C LEU A 269 -2.49 -12.66 -1.26
N ILE A 270 -1.73 -12.32 -2.30
CA ILE A 270 -0.99 -13.28 -3.15
C ILE A 270 0.50 -13.36 -2.79
N LEU A 271 1.12 -12.26 -2.33
CA LEU A 271 2.56 -12.21 -2.04
C LEU A 271 2.96 -12.60 -0.60
N GLY A 272 2.01 -12.70 0.34
CA GLY A 272 2.31 -13.13 1.72
C GLY A 272 3.15 -12.13 2.53
N LEU A 273 2.92 -10.82 2.32
CA LEU A 273 3.56 -9.69 3.00
C LEU A 273 2.58 -9.00 3.97
#